data_AF-A0A9D7HIR2-F1
#
_entry.id   AF-A0A9D7HIR2-F1
#
_cell.length_a   1.000
_cell.length_b   1.000
_cell.length_c   1.000
_cell.angle_alpha   90.00
_cell.angle_beta   90.00
_cell.angle_gamma   90.00
#
_symmetry.space_group_name_H-M   'P 1'
#
loop_
_entity.id
_entity.type
_entity.pdbx_description
1 polymer ?
#
loop_
_entity_poly.entity_id
_entity_poly.type
_entity_poly.pdbx_seq_one_letter_code
_entity_poly.pdbx_strand_id
1 'polypeptide(L)'
;MISLPWKNKKNEFPIVRVDDRLLHGQVVVGWVAALALDRLIVANDRLISDKALCAALRAGVSADIRVDILDLDGAVAGLSSGDFASSKSMLVLESPGDVLKLIHKGVTLKTVHIGGLHFREGSDELLPYVYLSNWDRMALDEMVERGVRVSCQDLPATTPVVYRG
;
A
#
# COMPACT_ATOMS: atom_id res chain seq x y z
N MET A 1 7.51 -15.98 17.43
CA MET A 1 6.88 -14.65 17.24
C MET A 1 7.64 -13.96 16.11
N ILE A 2 7.05 -13.81 14.92
CA ILE A 2 7.72 -13.16 13.78
C ILE A 2 7.84 -11.68 14.11
N SER A 3 9.07 -11.18 14.29
CA SER A 3 9.31 -9.76 14.53
C SER A 3 9.26 -9.02 13.20
N LEU A 4 8.09 -8.48 12.86
CA LEU A 4 7.94 -7.61 11.70
C LEU A 4 8.69 -6.28 11.94
N PRO A 5 9.57 -5.84 11.01
CA PRO A 5 10.28 -4.57 11.10
C PRO A 5 9.40 -3.31 11.08
N TRP A 6 8.13 -3.40 10.69
CA TRP A 6 7.23 -2.26 10.42
C TRP A 6 5.98 -2.27 11.33
N LYS A 7 6.18 -2.52 12.63
CA LYS A 7 5.08 -2.34 13.59
C LYS A 7 4.72 -0.85 13.70
N ASN A 8 3.47 -0.52 13.39
CA ASN A 8 2.93 0.83 13.55
C ASN A 8 2.19 0.95 14.89
N LYS A 9 2.33 2.09 15.57
CA LYS A 9 1.55 2.43 16.78
C LYS A 9 0.35 3.31 16.39
N LYS A 10 -0.60 3.47 17.31
CA LYS A 10 -1.58 4.57 17.19
C LYS A 10 -0.81 5.91 17.25
N ASN A 11 -1.26 6.90 16.48
CA ASN A 11 -0.64 8.22 16.28
C ASN A 11 0.62 8.25 15.40
N GLU A 12 0.80 7.24 14.54
CA GLU A 12 1.90 7.20 13.57
C GLU A 12 1.34 7.16 12.13
N PHE A 13 2.19 7.56 11.18
CA PHE A 13 1.84 7.60 9.75
C PHE A 13 1.40 6.21 9.27
N PRO A 14 0.38 6.08 8.38
CA PRO A 14 -0.08 4.78 7.92
C PRO A 14 1.04 3.97 7.26
N ILE A 15 0.95 2.64 7.36
CA ILE A 15 1.80 1.76 6.56
C ILE A 15 1.39 1.92 5.10
N VAL A 16 2.34 2.26 4.22
CA VAL A 16 2.06 2.40 2.77
C VAL A 16 2.40 1.10 2.06
N ARG A 17 1.39 0.46 1.47
CA ARG A 17 1.53 -0.77 0.68
C ARG A 17 1.08 -0.54 -0.76
N VAL A 18 1.84 -1.06 -1.71
CA VAL A 18 1.46 -1.15 -3.12
C VAL A 18 1.07 -2.59 -3.43
N ASP A 19 -0.17 -2.79 -3.88
CA ASP A 19 -0.71 -4.09 -4.28
C ASP A 19 -1.72 -3.86 -5.40
N ASP A 20 -1.43 -4.34 -6.61
CA ASP A 20 -2.27 -4.11 -7.79
C ASP A 20 -3.64 -4.80 -7.72
N ARG A 21 -3.82 -5.73 -6.76
CA ARG A 21 -5.11 -6.37 -6.44
C ARG A 21 -5.81 -5.74 -5.24
N LEU A 22 -5.25 -4.66 -4.68
CA LEU A 22 -5.81 -3.89 -3.57
C LEU A 22 -6.12 -4.78 -2.36
N LEU A 23 -7.40 -4.93 -1.99
CA LEU A 23 -7.83 -5.78 -0.88
C LEU A 23 -8.24 -7.17 -1.40
N HIS A 24 -7.37 -8.16 -1.28
CA HIS A 24 -7.64 -9.52 -1.76
C HIS A 24 -7.23 -10.64 -0.79
N GLY A 25 -8.10 -11.66 -0.75
CA GLY A 25 -7.82 -12.98 -0.18
C GLY A 25 -7.31 -13.00 1.27
N GLN A 26 -6.54 -14.04 1.59
CA GLN A 26 -5.90 -14.21 2.90
C GLN A 26 -4.71 -13.25 3.12
N VAL A 27 -4.27 -12.53 2.08
CA VAL A 27 -3.16 -11.58 2.16
C VAL A 27 -3.53 -10.43 3.09
N VAL A 28 -4.70 -9.80 2.86
CA VAL A 28 -5.20 -8.71 3.72
C VAL A 28 -5.41 -9.20 5.15
N VAL A 29 -6.03 -10.37 5.33
CA VAL A 29 -6.27 -10.98 6.65
C VAL A 29 -4.95 -11.18 7.41
N GLY A 30 -3.93 -11.72 6.73
CA GLY A 30 -2.61 -11.92 7.30
C GLY A 30 -1.95 -10.60 7.74
N TRP A 31 -2.03 -9.56 6.91
CA TRP A 31 -1.46 -8.24 7.21
C TRP A 31 -2.20 -7.52 8.34
N VAL A 32 -3.53 -7.54 8.34
CA VAL A 32 -4.37 -7.00 9.42
C VAL A 32 -4.01 -7.65 10.75
N ALA A 33 -3.94 -8.98 10.80
CA ALA A 33 -3.62 -9.71 12.03
C ALA A 33 -2.17 -9.44 12.49
N ALA A 34 -1.20 -9.52 11.58
CA ALA A 34 0.21 -9.40 11.94
C ALA A 34 0.61 -7.99 12.41
N LEU A 35 -0.10 -6.96 11.94
CA LEU A 35 0.13 -5.57 12.31
C LEU A 35 -0.88 -5.03 13.33
N ALA A 36 -1.89 -5.83 13.68
CA ALA A 36 -3.03 -5.44 14.51
C ALA A 36 -3.65 -4.12 14.00
N LEU A 37 -4.00 -4.10 12.72
CA LEU A 37 -4.62 -2.93 12.08
C LEU A 37 -6.07 -2.77 12.55
N ASP A 38 -6.51 -1.53 12.69
CA ASP A 38 -7.90 -1.17 12.97
C ASP A 38 -8.59 -0.56 11.73
N ARG A 39 -7.80 -0.20 10.70
CA ARG A 39 -8.26 0.56 9.54
C ARG A 39 -7.46 0.20 8.27
N LEU A 40 -8.16 0.02 7.17
CA LEU A 40 -7.61 -0.08 5.81
C LEU A 40 -8.12 1.09 4.98
N ILE A 41 -7.22 1.72 4.24
CA ILE A 41 -7.52 2.83 3.36
C ILE A 41 -7.07 2.41 1.96
N VAL A 42 -7.98 2.44 1.00
CA VAL A 42 -7.67 2.21 -0.42
C VAL A 42 -7.73 3.54 -1.14
N ALA A 43 -6.64 3.92 -1.81
CA ALA A 43 -6.59 5.14 -2.61
C ALA A 43 -6.51 4.77 -4.09
N ASN A 44 -7.61 4.97 -4.83
CA ASN A 44 -7.73 4.61 -6.23
C ASN A 44 -8.84 5.43 -6.93
N ASP A 45 -8.44 6.29 -7.86
CA ASP A 45 -9.33 7.21 -8.58
C ASP A 45 -10.40 6.50 -9.41
N ARG A 46 -10.12 5.27 -9.90
CA ARG A 46 -11.05 4.50 -10.73
C ARG A 46 -12.08 3.79 -9.87
N LEU A 47 -11.61 3.15 -8.80
CA LEU A 47 -12.40 2.32 -7.90
C LEU A 47 -13.51 3.11 -7.21
N ILE A 48 -13.26 4.36 -6.80
CA ILE A 48 -14.23 5.16 -6.02
C ILE A 48 -15.57 5.36 -6.75
N SER A 49 -15.57 5.31 -8.09
CA SER A 49 -16.77 5.44 -8.91
C SER A 49 -17.57 4.14 -9.04
N ASP A 50 -16.95 2.98 -8.79
CA ASP A 50 -17.56 1.66 -8.88
C ASP A 50 -18.08 1.21 -7.50
N LYS A 51 -19.37 1.48 -7.26
CA LYS A 51 -20.05 1.13 -6.01
C LYS A 51 -20.10 -0.38 -5.76
N ALA A 52 -20.22 -1.19 -6.82
CA ALA A 52 -20.33 -2.63 -6.68
C ALA A 52 -18.98 -3.22 -6.25
N LEU A 53 -17.90 -2.81 -6.91
CA LEU A 53 -16.55 -3.24 -6.55
C LEU A 53 -16.14 -2.73 -5.16
N CYS A 54 -16.49 -1.48 -4.82
CA CYS A 54 -16.29 -0.96 -3.46
C CYS A 54 -17.02 -1.80 -2.39
N ALA A 55 -18.26 -2.23 -2.65
CA ALA A 55 -18.99 -3.08 -1.73
C ALA A 55 -18.36 -4.47 -1.61
N ALA A 56 -17.91 -5.05 -2.72
CA ALA A 56 -17.23 -6.35 -2.74
C ALA A 56 -15.91 -6.33 -1.94
N LEU A 57 -15.10 -5.28 -2.10
CA LEU A 57 -13.85 -5.12 -1.32
C LEU A 57 -14.12 -5.01 0.17
N ARG A 58 -15.14 -4.25 0.58
CA ARG A 58 -15.53 -4.15 2.00
C ARG A 58 -16.02 -5.49 2.56
N ALA A 59 -16.79 -6.24 1.79
CA ALA A 59 -17.29 -7.55 2.20
C ALA A 59 -16.17 -8.61 2.35
N GLY A 60 -15.03 -8.41 1.68
CA GLY A 60 -13.85 -9.26 1.82
C GLY A 60 -13.03 -9.03 3.09
N VAL A 61 -13.38 -8.01 3.89
CA VAL A 61 -12.67 -7.64 5.13
C VAL A 61 -13.56 -7.91 6.34
N SER A 62 -12.94 -8.30 7.46
CA SER A 62 -13.65 -8.53 8.72
C SER A 62 -14.36 -7.26 9.23
N ALA A 63 -15.54 -7.42 9.84
CA ALA A 63 -16.44 -6.33 10.22
C ALA A 63 -15.88 -5.40 11.32
N ASP A 64 -14.88 -5.86 12.08
CA ASP A 64 -14.17 -5.09 13.10
C ASP A 64 -13.13 -4.12 12.51
N ILE A 65 -12.81 -4.23 11.21
CA ILE A 65 -11.85 -3.38 10.52
C ILE A 65 -12.58 -2.31 9.72
N ARG A 66 -12.27 -1.04 9.97
CA ARG A 66 -12.80 0.06 9.17
C ARG A 66 -12.14 0.06 7.78
N VAL A 67 -12.94 0.16 6.72
CA VAL A 67 -12.43 0.26 5.33
C VAL A 67 -12.90 1.57 4.68
N ASP A 68 -11.96 2.47 4.41
CA ASP A 68 -12.20 3.67 3.62
C ASP A 68 -11.68 3.47 2.19
N ILE A 69 -12.45 3.94 1.20
CA ILE A 69 -12.07 3.92 -0.21
C ILE A 69 -12.15 5.37 -0.68
N LEU A 70 -11.03 5.90 -1.15
CA LEU A 70 -10.81 7.29 -1.51
C LEU A 70 -10.19 7.37 -2.91
N ASP A 71 -10.30 8.54 -3.53
CA ASP A 71 -9.41 8.93 -4.62
C ASP A 71 -8.04 9.37 -4.05
N LEU A 72 -7.09 9.65 -4.93
CA LEU A 72 -5.75 10.06 -4.50
C LEU A 72 -5.79 11.41 -3.77
N ASP A 73 -6.67 12.33 -4.17
CA ASP A 73 -6.80 13.64 -3.52
C ASP A 73 -7.37 13.51 -2.09
N GLY A 74 -8.37 12.68 -1.89
CA GLY A 74 -8.90 12.34 -0.57
C GLY A 74 -7.84 11.67 0.31
N ALA A 75 -6.99 10.82 -0.26
CA ALA A 75 -5.87 10.23 0.45
C ALA A 75 -4.84 11.30 0.88
N VAL A 76 -4.47 12.24 0.00
CA VAL A 76 -3.60 13.37 0.36
C VAL A 76 -4.21 14.18 1.50
N ALA A 77 -5.49 14.54 1.41
CA ALA A 77 -6.17 15.32 2.44
C ALA A 77 -6.18 14.59 3.80
N GLY A 78 -6.45 13.28 3.81
CA GLY A 78 -6.43 12.46 5.03
C GLY A 78 -5.03 12.30 5.63
N LEU A 79 -3.99 12.21 4.80
CA LEU A 79 -2.60 12.18 5.23
C LEU A 79 -2.15 13.51 5.82
N SER A 80 -2.45 14.63 5.15
CA SER A 80 -2.05 15.97 5.56
C SER A 80 -2.78 16.45 6.82
N SER A 81 -4.05 16.07 7.00
CA SER A 81 -4.83 16.41 8.19
C SER A 81 -4.51 15.54 9.41
N GLY A 82 -3.80 14.42 9.21
CA GLY A 82 -3.51 13.45 10.26
C GLY A 82 -4.69 12.54 10.64
N ASP A 83 -5.80 12.54 9.88
CA ASP A 83 -6.97 11.67 10.14
C ASP A 83 -6.56 10.20 10.28
N PHE A 84 -5.64 9.75 9.42
CA PHE A 84 -5.22 8.35 9.38
C PHE A 84 -4.37 7.93 10.58
N ALA A 85 -3.74 8.89 11.28
CA ALA A 85 -2.89 8.62 12.44
C ALA A 85 -3.69 8.23 13.69
N SER A 86 -5.01 8.52 13.74
CA SER A 86 -5.88 8.16 14.87
C SER A 86 -6.07 6.64 15.08
N SER A 87 -5.63 5.83 14.11
CA SER A 87 -5.82 4.38 14.06
C SER A 87 -4.55 3.70 13.57
N LYS A 88 -4.37 2.41 13.88
CA LYS A 88 -3.36 1.61 13.21
C LYS A 88 -3.84 1.30 11.79
N SER A 89 -3.38 2.11 10.86
CA SER A 89 -3.88 2.12 9.49
C SER A 89 -2.85 1.64 8.48
N MET A 90 -3.34 1.03 7.40
CA MET A 90 -2.57 0.75 6.20
C MET A 90 -3.25 1.43 5.01
N LEU A 91 -2.48 2.20 4.25
CA LEU A 91 -2.84 2.78 2.98
C LEU A 91 -2.40 1.84 1.87
N VAL A 92 -3.34 1.38 1.05
CA VAL A 92 -3.13 0.49 -0.09
C VAL A 92 -3.34 1.25 -1.39
N LEU A 93 -2.31 1.25 -2.23
CA LEU A 93 -2.28 1.87 -3.55
C LEU A 93 -2.11 0.79 -4.63
N GLU A 94 -2.62 1.02 -5.83
CA GLU A 94 -2.55 0.04 -6.92
C GLU A 94 -1.14 -0.02 -7.54
N SER A 95 -0.45 1.12 -7.63
CA SER A 95 0.80 1.22 -8.39
C SER A 95 1.86 2.10 -7.71
N PRO A 96 3.16 1.90 -8.05
CA PRO A 96 4.23 2.84 -7.68
C PRO A 96 3.97 4.26 -8.19
N GLY A 97 3.36 4.39 -9.38
CA GLY A 97 3.00 5.70 -9.93
C GLY A 97 2.04 6.48 -9.04
N ASP A 98 1.08 5.81 -8.40
CA ASP A 98 0.15 6.48 -7.49
C ASP A 98 0.83 6.96 -6.21
N VAL A 99 1.81 6.21 -5.71
CA VAL A 99 2.66 6.65 -4.59
C VAL A 99 3.42 7.94 -4.97
N LEU A 100 4.01 8.00 -6.18
CA LEU A 100 4.69 9.21 -6.65
C LEU A 100 3.74 10.41 -6.75
N LYS A 101 2.50 10.22 -7.24
CA LYS A 101 1.51 11.31 -7.28
C LYS A 101 1.25 11.88 -5.89
N LEU A 102 1.18 11.05 -4.84
CA LEU A 102 1.06 11.52 -3.46
C LEU A 102 2.28 12.35 -3.05
N ILE A 103 3.50 11.86 -3.34
CA ILE A 103 4.76 12.57 -3.03
C ILE A 103 4.81 13.92 -3.75
N HIS A 104 4.48 13.98 -5.03
CA HIS A 104 4.44 15.22 -5.82
C HIS A 104 3.39 16.21 -5.32
N LYS A 105 2.33 15.74 -4.67
CA LYS A 105 1.32 16.57 -3.99
C LYS A 105 1.74 17.01 -2.58
N GLY A 106 2.98 16.74 -2.17
CA GLY A 106 3.56 17.22 -0.91
C GLY A 106 3.48 16.24 0.26
N VAL A 107 3.09 14.98 0.03
CA VAL A 107 3.11 13.95 1.06
C VAL A 107 4.55 13.46 1.29
N THR A 108 5.03 13.59 2.52
CA THR A 108 6.35 13.05 2.91
C THR A 108 6.22 11.58 3.35
N LEU A 109 6.81 10.68 2.57
CA LEU A 109 6.86 9.24 2.87
C LEU A 109 8.27 8.82 3.31
N LYS A 110 8.35 7.98 4.34
CA LYS A 110 9.63 7.39 4.80
C LYS A 110 9.88 6.01 4.21
N THR A 111 8.84 5.20 4.12
CA THR A 111 8.91 3.80 3.71
C THR A 111 7.70 3.44 2.86
N VAL A 112 7.92 2.65 1.81
CA VAL A 112 6.88 2.06 0.96
C VAL A 112 7.13 0.56 0.86
N HIS A 113 6.05 -0.23 0.96
CA HIS A 113 6.08 -1.68 0.89
C HIS A 113 5.44 -2.18 -0.41
N ILE A 114 6.21 -2.82 -1.29
CA ILE A 114 5.68 -3.45 -2.51
C ILE A 114 5.20 -4.85 -2.14
N GLY A 115 3.90 -5.03 -2.21
CA GLY A 115 3.21 -6.24 -1.82
C GLY A 115 3.02 -7.22 -2.96
N GLY A 116 2.51 -6.71 -4.08
CA GLY A 116 2.19 -7.51 -5.24
C GLY A 116 2.06 -6.63 -6.46
N LEU A 117 2.88 -6.91 -7.48
CA LEU A 117 2.72 -6.35 -8.81
C LEU A 117 2.76 -7.55 -9.76
N HIS A 118 1.61 -7.96 -10.27
CA HIS A 118 1.50 -9.16 -11.07
C HIS A 118 1.90 -8.91 -12.52
N PHE A 119 2.24 -9.99 -13.22
CA PHE A 119 2.68 -9.94 -14.61
C PHE A 119 1.70 -9.14 -15.47
N ARG A 120 2.25 -8.16 -16.19
CA ARG A 120 1.61 -7.42 -17.28
C ARG A 120 2.49 -7.55 -18.52
N GLU A 121 1.90 -7.45 -19.70
CA GLU A 121 2.67 -7.45 -20.94
C GLU A 121 3.73 -6.32 -20.91
N GLY A 122 4.99 -6.65 -21.21
CA GLY A 122 6.11 -5.72 -21.14
C GLY A 122 6.66 -5.44 -19.73
N SER A 123 6.28 -6.24 -18.73
CA SER A 123 6.90 -6.24 -17.41
C SER A 123 7.95 -7.34 -17.26
N ASP A 124 9.03 -7.03 -16.53
CA ASP A 124 10.08 -7.99 -16.19
C ASP A 124 9.92 -8.47 -14.74
N GLU A 125 10.20 -9.75 -14.51
CA GLU A 125 10.20 -10.32 -13.15
C GLU A 125 11.36 -9.75 -12.33
N LEU A 126 11.05 -9.20 -11.15
CA LEU A 126 12.03 -8.85 -10.11
C LEU A 126 12.00 -9.87 -8.97
N LEU A 127 10.79 -10.25 -8.55
CA LEU A 127 10.50 -11.29 -7.55
C LEU A 127 9.28 -12.08 -8.02
N PRO A 128 9.03 -13.29 -7.49
CA PRO A 128 7.88 -14.12 -7.89
C PRO A 128 6.49 -13.45 -7.76
N TYR A 129 6.41 -12.35 -7.01
CA TYR A 129 5.21 -11.55 -6.77
C TYR A 129 5.39 -10.07 -7.18
N VAL A 130 6.51 -9.70 -7.80
CA VAL A 130 6.80 -8.34 -8.26
C VAL A 130 7.34 -8.38 -9.68
N TYR A 131 6.49 -8.00 -10.62
CA TYR A 131 6.79 -7.75 -12.02
C TYR A 131 6.73 -6.24 -12.27
N LEU A 132 7.78 -5.69 -12.86
CA LEU A 132 7.91 -4.24 -13.05
C LEU A 132 7.96 -3.90 -14.53
N SER A 133 7.08 -2.99 -14.96
CA SER A 133 7.28 -2.28 -16.22
C SER A 133 8.39 -1.23 -16.09
N ASN A 134 8.83 -0.67 -17.22
CA ASN A 134 9.77 0.46 -17.21
C ASN A 134 9.23 1.64 -16.38
N TRP A 135 7.93 1.92 -16.43
CA TRP A 135 7.30 2.98 -15.64
C TRP A 135 7.30 2.68 -14.14
N ASP A 136 7.08 1.41 -13.76
CA ASP A 136 7.15 1.00 -12.36
C ASP A 136 8.58 1.19 -11.82
N ARG A 137 9.61 0.77 -12.58
CA ARG A 137 11.02 0.96 -12.20
C ARG A 137 11.37 2.42 -12.02
N MET A 138 11.06 3.26 -13.02
CA MET A 138 11.30 4.71 -12.94
C MET A 138 10.66 5.33 -11.70
N ALA A 139 9.43 4.90 -11.36
CA ALA A 139 8.75 5.40 -10.19
C ALA A 139 9.43 4.98 -8.87
N LEU A 140 9.87 3.72 -8.77
CA LEU A 140 10.59 3.23 -7.60
C LEU A 140 11.98 3.86 -7.47
N ASP A 141 12.68 4.07 -8.57
CA ASP A 141 13.99 4.72 -8.59
C ASP A 141 13.89 6.17 -8.10
N GLU A 142 12.90 6.93 -8.60
CA GLU A 142 12.65 8.29 -8.12
C GLU A 142 12.32 8.32 -6.62
N MET A 143 11.56 7.34 -6.11
CA MET A 143 11.30 7.22 -4.67
C MET A 143 12.60 7.03 -3.88
N VAL A 144 13.49 6.15 -4.34
CA VAL A 144 14.79 5.90 -3.69
C VAL A 144 15.67 7.14 -3.74
N GLU A 145 15.73 7.85 -4.88
CA GLU A 145 16.47 9.10 -5.03
C GLU A 145 15.97 10.19 -4.06
N ARG A 146 14.67 10.22 -3.80
CA ARG A 146 14.04 11.12 -2.81
C ARG A 146 14.25 10.68 -1.35
N GLY A 147 14.96 9.57 -1.12
CA GLY A 147 15.27 9.05 0.21
C GLY A 147 14.16 8.18 0.81
N VAL A 148 13.16 7.76 0.03
CA VAL A 148 12.12 6.83 0.49
C VAL A 148 12.69 5.42 0.50
N ARG A 149 12.54 4.70 1.61
CA ARG A 149 12.91 3.30 1.69
C ARG A 149 11.86 2.44 1.00
N VAL A 150 12.23 1.78 -0.09
CA VAL A 150 11.36 0.81 -0.77
C VAL A 150 11.75 -0.61 -0.33
N SER A 151 10.76 -1.39 0.09
CA SER A 151 10.94 -2.81 0.42
C SER A 151 9.84 -3.66 -0.19
N CYS A 152 10.18 -4.87 -0.64
CA CYS A 152 9.25 -5.82 -1.24
C CYS A 152 8.96 -6.95 -0.25
N GLN A 153 7.68 -7.24 -0.06
CA GLN A 153 7.21 -8.34 0.78
C GLN A 153 5.72 -8.65 0.53
N ASP A 154 5.46 -9.85 0.03
CA ASP A 154 4.12 -10.36 -0.25
C ASP A 154 3.32 -10.64 1.02
N LEU A 155 3.93 -11.39 1.96
CA LEU A 155 3.28 -11.92 3.15
C LEU A 155 4.07 -11.60 4.42
N PRO A 156 3.40 -11.49 5.59
CA PRO A 156 4.07 -11.24 6.86
C PRO A 156 5.20 -12.22 7.20
N ALA A 157 5.09 -13.47 6.76
CA ALA A 157 6.07 -14.52 7.05
C ALA A 157 7.31 -14.49 6.13
N THR A 158 7.24 -13.78 5.01
CA THR A 158 8.32 -13.69 4.03
C THR A 158 9.39 -12.71 4.51
N THR A 159 10.66 -12.98 4.22
CA THR A 159 11.74 -12.02 4.50
C THR A 159 11.63 -10.83 3.54
N PRO A 160 11.64 -9.58 4.04
CA PRO A 160 11.61 -8.40 3.17
C PRO A 160 12.88 -8.29 2.33
N VAL A 161 12.72 -7.87 1.08
CA VAL A 161 13.83 -7.52 0.19
C VAL A 161 13.86 -6.00 0.00
N VAL A 162 15.01 -5.36 0.21
CA VAL A 162 15.14 -3.90 -0.02
C VAL A 162 15.41 -3.66 -1.50
N TYR A 163 14.61 -2.79 -2.12
CA TYR A 163 14.84 -2.32 -3.49
C TYR A 163 15.93 -1.23 -3.51
N ARG A 164 16.86 -1.28 -4.46
CA ARG A 164 18.04 -0.41 -4.51
C ARG A 164 18.31 0.25 -5.88
N GLY A 165 17.40 0.08 -6.84
CA GLY A 165 17.66 0.34 -8.27
C GLY A 165 18.16 -0.91 -8.97
#